data_AF-G7GE11-F1
#
_entry.id   AF-G7GE11-F1
#
_cell.length_a   1.000
_cell.length_b   1.000
_cell.length_c   1.000
_cell.angle_alpha   90.00
_cell.angle_beta   90.00
_cell.angle_gamma   90.00
#
_symmetry.space_group_name_H-M   'P 1'
#
loop_
_entity.id
_entity.type
_entity.pdbx_description
1 polymer ?
#
loop_
_entity_poly.entity_id
_entity_poly.type
_entity_poly.pdbx_seq_one_letter_code
_entity_poly.pdbx_strand_id
1 'polypeptide(L)' 'MKLFYSPNACSLAPHIVLRELGIPFELVKVDLQQHLTTSGEDFYQLNSKG' A
#
# COMPACT_ATOMS: atom_id res chain seq x y z
N MET A 1 -10.07 -6.23 -1.54
CA MET A 1 -9.04 -5.98 -0.50
C MET A 1 -8.10 -4.88 -1.00
N LYS A 2 -7.57 -4.01 -0.12
CA LYS A 2 -6.62 -2.94 -0.50
C LYS A 2 -5.20 -3.30 -0.07
N LEU A 3 -4.23 -3.09 -0.97
CA LEU A 3 -2.81 -3.15 -0.67
C LEU A 3 -2.23 -1.72 -0.69
N PHE A 4 -1.82 -1.24 0.48
CA PHE A 4 -1.09 0.01 0.62
C PHE A 4 0.38 -0.23 0.27
N TYR A 5 0.91 0.53 -0.69
CA TYR A 5 2.24 0.29 -1.23
C TYR A 5 3.00 1.58 -1.54
N SER A 6 4.32 1.50 -1.55
CA SER A 6 5.17 2.52 -2.15
C SER A 6 6.11 1.86 -3.18
N PRO A 7 6.33 2.47 -4.37
CA PRO A 7 7.27 1.93 -5.35
C PRO A 7 8.66 1.72 -4.76
N ASN A 8 9.34 0.64 -5.16
CA ASN A 8 10.67 0.27 -4.67
C ASN A 8 10.76 -0.01 -3.16
N ALA A 9 9.64 -0.25 -2.48
CA ALA A 9 9.59 -0.64 -1.07
C ALA A 9 9.31 -2.15 -0.90
N CYS A 10 9.42 -2.63 0.34
CA CYS A 10 9.13 -4.01 0.72
C CYS A 10 7.68 -4.46 0.43
N SER A 11 6.75 -3.51 0.24
CA SER A 11 5.38 -3.76 -0.22
C SER A 11 5.30 -4.43 -1.60
N LEU A 12 6.41 -4.53 -2.34
CA LEU A 12 6.48 -5.31 -3.58
C LEU A 12 6.25 -6.82 -3.34
N ALA A 13 6.71 -7.38 -2.23
CA ALA A 13 6.54 -8.81 -1.94
C ALA A 13 5.05 -9.22 -1.87
N PRO A 14 4.19 -8.58 -1.05
CA PRO A 14 2.77 -8.89 -1.07
C PRO A 14 2.09 -8.53 -2.40
N HIS A 15 2.59 -7.53 -3.14
CA HIS A 15 2.07 -7.22 -4.49
C HIS A 15 2.27 -8.39 -5.45
N ILE A 16 3.46 -8.99 -5.49
CA ILE A 16 3.74 -10.19 -6.31
C ILE A 16 2.81 -11.33 -5.90
N VAL A 17 2.74 -11.66 -4.61
CA VAL A 17 1.92 -12.77 -4.11
C VAL A 17 0.44 -12.61 -4.50
N LEU A 18 -0.12 -11.41 -4.37
CA LEU A 18 -1.53 -11.19 -4.74
C LEU A 18 -1.78 -11.37 -6.24
N ARG A 19 -0.82 -11.01 -7.09
CA ARG A 19 -0.89 -11.24 -8.54
C ARG A 19 -0.79 -12.72 -8.88
N GLU A 20 0.18 -13.44 -8.31
CA GLU A 20 0.37 -14.88 -8.53
C GLU A 20 -0.85 -15.70 -8.11
N LEU A 21 -1.51 -15.31 -7.01
CA LEU A 21 -2.71 -15.98 -6.53
C LEU A 21 -3.99 -15.59 -7.30
N GLY A 22 -3.92 -14.63 -8.23
CA GLY A 22 -5.10 -14.16 -8.98
C GLY A 22 -6.20 -13.56 -8.11
N ILE A 23 -5.88 -13.13 -6.89
CA ILE A 23 -6.86 -12.57 -5.95
C ILE A 23 -7.20 -11.14 -6.39
N PRO A 24 -8.48 -10.73 -6.41
CA PRO A 24 -8.83 -9.34 -6.67
C PRO A 24 -8.37 -8.40 -5.55
N PHE A 25 -7.58 -7.39 -5.89
CA PHE A 25 -7.17 -6.34 -4.96
C PHE A 25 -7.02 -4.97 -5.64
N GLU A 26 -7.07 -3.94 -4.83
CA GLU A 26 -6.83 -2.56 -5.21
C GLU A 26 -5.47 -2.10 -4.68
N LEU A 27 -4.75 -1.32 -5.47
CA LEU A 27 -3.50 -0.69 -5.05
C LEU A 27 -3.78 0.72 -4.55
N VAL A 28 -3.30 1.03 -3.35
CA VAL A 28 -3.35 2.39 -2.79
C VAL A 28 -1.91 2.85 -2.58
N LYS A 29 -1.47 3.83 -3.36
CA LYS A 29 -0.11 4.36 -3.23
C LYS A 29 -0.02 5.23 -1.98
N VAL A 30 1.05 5.05 -1.23
CA VAL A 30 1.40 5.84 -0.05
C VAL A 30 2.70 6.59 -0.31
N ASP A 31 2.67 7.90 -0.08
CA ASP A 31 3.86 8.70 0.10
C ASP A 31 4.39 8.48 1.52
N LEU A 32 5.51 7.78 1.65
CA LEU A 32 6.10 7.45 2.95
C LEU A 32 6.83 8.63 3.60
N GLN A 33 7.11 9.71 2.86
CA GLN A 33 7.70 10.92 3.45
C GLN A 33 6.62 11.79 4.08
N GLN A 34 5.46 11.88 3.43
CA GLN A 34 4.33 12.67 3.92
C GLN A 34 3.35 11.85 4.78
N HIS A 35 3.47 10.53 4.75
CA HIS A 35 2.52 9.58 5.34
C HIS A 35 1.08 9.82 4.86
N LEU A 36 0.93 10.09 3.55
CA LEU A 36 -0.36 10.32 2.91
C LEU A 36 -0.61 9.30 1.81
N THR A 37 -1.85 8.87 1.68
CA THR A 37 -2.29 8.13 0.48
C THR A 37 -2.43 9.08 -0.70
N THR A 38 -2.53 8.55 -1.92
CA THR A 38 -2.80 9.38 -3.12
C THR A 38 -4.12 10.15 -3.07
N SER A 39 -5.05 9.77 -2.20
CA SER A 39 -6.30 10.51 -1.96
C SER A 39 -6.18 11.53 -0.83
N GLY A 40 -5.00 11.72 -0.24
CA GLY A 40 -4.75 12.66 0.86
C GLY A 40 -5.18 12.16 2.24
N GLU A 41 -5.44 10.87 2.39
CA GLU A 41 -5.78 10.26 3.68
C GLU A 41 -4.51 10.06 4.51
N ASP A 42 -4.58 10.37 5.81
CA ASP A 42 -3.49 10.16 6.77
C ASP A 42 -3.23 8.67 6.97
N PHE A 43 -2.05 8.21 6.56
CA PHE A 43 -1.68 6.81 6.63
C PHE A 43 -1.51 6.30 8.06
N TYR A 44 -1.23 7.18 9.04
CA TYR A 44 -1.12 6.78 10.45
C TYR A 44 -2.46 6.35 11.04
N GLN A 45 -3.58 6.86 10.51
CA GLN A 45 -4.91 6.41 10.93
C GLN A 45 -5.22 4.99 10.47
N LEU A 46 -4.57 4.55 9.38
CA LEU A 46 -4.70 3.20 8.82
C LEU A 46 -3.70 2.23 9.44
N ASN A 47 -2.48 2.70 9.69
CA ASN A 47 -1.40 1.93 10.29
C ASN A 47 -0.59 2.82 11.23
N SER A 48 -0.72 2.60 12.55
CA SER A 48 -0.01 3.37 13.57
C SER A 48 1.52 3.20 13.56
N LYS A 49 2.04 2.24 12.80
CA LYS A 49 3.48 2.03 12.58
C LYS A 49 3.96 2.57 11.22
N GLY A 50 3.06 3.24 10.49
CA GLY A 50 3.26 3.73 9.12
C GLY A 50 4.28 4.84 8.99
#